data_AF-A0A8W8NIA2-F1
#
_entry.id   AF-A0A8W8NIA2-F1
#
_cell.length_a   1.000
_cell.length_b   1.000
_cell.length_c   1.000
_cell.angle_alpha   90.00
_cell.angle_beta   90.00
_cell.angle_gamma   90.00
#
_symmetry.space_group_name_H-M   'P 1'
#
loop_
_entity.id
_entity.type
_entity.pdbx_description
1 polymer ?
#
loop_
_entity_poly.entity_id
_entity_poly.type
_entity_poly.pdbx_seq_one_letter_code
_entity_poly.pdbx_strand_id
1 'polypeptide(L)'
;MSDDESHNPPEEITDAASENEAKRAMEEAARRKAEKVAQEIAEFEEQRKEEREKEQQEIQALREKREQRKREREEEDRRLAEMRVQEEARRKAEEEEKRKKKAEEEKQRKEERDRKRKEQEECIKNMRKPNFVITKHSDGEKTGEEKLAEQAKELHKEIYRLMNEKYDIEEKFKRQQYDMIELAERARQMSKGKGRKGLSSAQVDESFDRLADKFAGAPPKIQLCSKYERHTDHRSYGQRLELFEELTQ
;
A
#
# COMPACT_ATOMS: atom_id res chain seq x y z
N MET A 1 -90.00 22.04 -122.42
CA MET A 1 -88.85 22.87 -122.01
C MET A 1 -88.82 22.81 -120.49
N SER A 2 -87.85 22.23 -119.79
CA SER A 2 -86.63 21.51 -120.16
C SER A 2 -86.30 20.57 -118.99
N ASP A 3 -85.59 19.48 -119.30
CA ASP A 3 -84.99 18.49 -118.40
C ASP A 3 -84.16 19.13 -117.25
N ASP A 4 -84.07 18.45 -116.08
CA ASP A 4 -82.81 17.82 -115.62
C ASP A 4 -82.96 17.09 -114.26
N GLU A 5 -82.08 16.12 -114.05
CA GLU A 5 -82.06 14.91 -113.20
C GLU A 5 -82.49 14.93 -111.72
N SER A 6 -83.10 13.79 -111.34
CA SER A 6 -83.21 13.24 -110.00
C SER A 6 -81.90 12.63 -109.48
N HIS A 7 -81.47 12.98 -108.27
CA HIS A 7 -80.57 12.16 -107.46
C HIS A 7 -80.96 12.23 -105.98
N ASN A 8 -81.33 11.10 -105.39
CA ASN A 8 -81.63 10.94 -103.96
C ASN A 8 -80.59 10.00 -103.34
N PRO A 9 -79.80 10.42 -102.33
CA PRO A 9 -79.06 9.50 -101.48
C PRO A 9 -79.78 9.28 -100.12
N PRO A 10 -79.61 8.10 -99.51
CA PRO A 10 -80.56 7.49 -98.60
C PRO A 10 -80.51 8.00 -97.15
N GLU A 11 -81.66 7.86 -96.48
CA GLU A 11 -81.86 8.09 -95.04
C GLU A 11 -80.90 7.24 -94.18
N GLU A 12 -80.10 7.90 -93.33
CA GLU A 12 -79.32 7.24 -92.28
C GLU A 12 -80.21 6.93 -91.07
N ILE A 13 -80.40 5.62 -90.84
CA ILE A 13 -81.03 5.05 -89.66
C ILE A 13 -80.02 5.08 -88.50
N THR A 14 -80.48 5.52 -87.32
CA THR A 14 -79.68 5.74 -86.11
C THR A 14 -79.29 4.44 -85.38
N ASP A 15 -77.98 4.21 -85.17
CA ASP A 15 -77.44 3.14 -84.30
C ASP A 15 -76.80 3.70 -83.01
N ALA A 16 -77.50 4.61 -82.33
CA ALA A 16 -77.04 5.24 -81.09
C ALA A 16 -76.91 4.27 -79.88
N ALA A 17 -77.46 3.06 -79.97
CA ALA A 17 -77.40 2.05 -78.91
C ALA A 17 -76.06 1.27 -78.90
N SER A 18 -75.49 0.99 -80.07
CA SER A 18 -74.24 0.23 -80.26
C SER A 18 -73.00 1.00 -79.78
N GLU A 19 -72.97 2.31 -80.05
CA GLU A 19 -71.88 3.17 -79.59
C GLU A 19 -71.81 3.32 -78.05
N ASN A 20 -72.93 3.15 -77.35
CA ASN A 20 -73.00 3.33 -75.89
C ASN A 20 -72.49 2.08 -75.15
N GLU A 21 -72.74 0.89 -75.69
CA GLU A 21 -72.27 -0.39 -75.12
C GLU A 21 -70.77 -0.58 -75.34
N ALA A 22 -70.26 -0.26 -76.53
CA ALA A 22 -68.81 -0.32 -76.82
C ALA A 22 -68.00 0.69 -75.99
N LYS A 23 -68.54 1.90 -75.76
CA LYS A 23 -67.92 2.91 -74.88
C LYS A 23 -67.89 2.44 -73.42
N ARG A 24 -68.96 1.82 -72.92
CA ARG A 24 -69.01 1.24 -71.56
C ARG A 24 -68.04 0.07 -71.38
N ALA A 25 -67.93 -0.82 -72.36
CA ALA A 25 -66.99 -1.95 -72.31
C ALA A 25 -65.52 -1.48 -72.34
N MET A 26 -65.21 -0.44 -73.11
CA MET A 26 -63.87 0.18 -73.16
C MET A 26 -63.55 0.91 -71.84
N GLU A 27 -64.50 1.62 -71.26
CA GLU A 27 -64.37 2.29 -69.96
C GLU A 27 -64.17 1.27 -68.83
N GLU A 28 -64.89 0.16 -68.84
CA GLU A 28 -64.69 -0.93 -67.88
C GLU A 28 -63.32 -1.61 -68.06
N ALA A 29 -62.87 -1.83 -69.29
CA ALA A 29 -61.53 -2.37 -69.56
C ALA A 29 -60.42 -1.40 -69.12
N ALA A 30 -60.62 -0.09 -69.31
CA ALA A 30 -59.70 0.95 -68.84
C ALA A 30 -59.67 1.01 -67.30
N ARG A 31 -60.83 0.91 -66.65
CA ARG A 31 -60.95 0.85 -65.19
C ARG A 31 -60.27 -0.40 -64.62
N ARG A 32 -60.46 -1.57 -65.23
CA ARG A 32 -59.78 -2.82 -64.83
C ARG A 32 -58.26 -2.74 -65.01
N LYS A 33 -57.76 -2.04 -66.04
CA LYS A 33 -56.32 -1.78 -66.21
C LYS A 33 -55.79 -0.80 -65.17
N ALA A 34 -56.52 0.28 -64.90
CA ALA A 34 -56.17 1.26 -63.87
C ALA A 34 -56.16 0.63 -62.47
N GLU A 35 -57.12 -0.23 -62.16
CA GLU A 35 -57.19 -0.96 -60.89
C GLU A 35 -56.03 -1.95 -60.73
N LYS A 36 -55.65 -2.67 -61.80
CA LYS A 36 -54.44 -3.53 -61.79
C LYS A 36 -53.16 -2.74 -61.54
N VAL A 37 -52.99 -1.61 -62.22
CA VAL A 37 -51.83 -0.72 -61.99
C VAL A 37 -51.83 -0.16 -60.57
N ALA A 38 -53.00 0.20 -60.03
CA ALA A 38 -53.12 0.66 -58.64
C ALA A 38 -52.79 -0.44 -57.63
N GLN A 39 -53.22 -1.69 -57.89
CA GLN A 39 -52.86 -2.86 -57.07
C GLN A 39 -51.35 -3.13 -57.13
N GLU A 40 -50.74 -3.11 -58.31
CA GLU A 40 -49.28 -3.29 -58.47
C GLU A 40 -48.47 -2.20 -57.75
N ILE A 41 -48.93 -0.94 -57.78
CA ILE A 41 -48.31 0.16 -57.03
C ILE A 41 -48.46 -0.05 -55.51
N ALA A 42 -49.65 -0.42 -55.05
CA ALA A 42 -49.90 -0.67 -53.63
C ALA A 42 -49.06 -1.83 -53.09
N GLU A 43 -48.96 -2.94 -53.84
CA GLU A 43 -48.11 -4.07 -53.49
C GLU A 43 -46.62 -3.68 -53.44
N PHE A 44 -46.16 -2.84 -54.38
CA PHE A 44 -44.78 -2.33 -54.37
C PHE A 44 -44.50 -1.40 -53.17
N GLU A 45 -45.45 -0.56 -52.79
CA GLU A 45 -45.36 0.30 -51.61
C GLU A 45 -45.34 -0.50 -50.30
N GLU A 46 -46.16 -1.55 -50.20
CA GLU A 46 -46.15 -2.47 -49.06
C GLU A 46 -44.83 -3.24 -48.96
N GLN A 47 -44.32 -3.79 -50.07
CA GLN A 47 -43.02 -4.46 -50.09
C GLN A 47 -41.89 -3.51 -49.64
N ARG A 48 -41.88 -2.27 -50.13
CA ARG A 48 -40.92 -1.23 -49.71
C ARG A 48 -41.04 -0.88 -48.23
N LYS A 49 -42.27 -0.91 -47.69
CA LYS A 49 -42.50 -0.65 -46.27
C LYS A 49 -41.98 -1.81 -45.42
N GLU A 50 -42.27 -3.04 -45.80
CA GLU A 50 -41.75 -4.24 -45.13
C GLU A 50 -40.21 -4.31 -45.17
N GLU A 51 -39.60 -3.98 -46.30
CA GLU A 51 -38.14 -3.94 -46.42
C GLU A 51 -37.52 -2.92 -45.44
N ARG A 52 -38.08 -1.71 -45.37
CA ARG A 52 -37.63 -0.70 -44.40
C ARG A 52 -37.85 -1.13 -42.96
N GLU A 53 -38.97 -1.78 -42.66
CA GLU A 53 -39.26 -2.29 -41.32
C GLU A 53 -38.28 -3.42 -40.93
N LYS A 54 -37.99 -4.36 -41.84
CA LYS A 54 -36.98 -5.41 -41.64
C LYS A 54 -35.58 -4.81 -41.44
N GLU A 55 -35.19 -3.84 -42.26
CA GLU A 55 -33.90 -3.14 -42.13
C GLU A 55 -33.80 -2.37 -40.80
N GLN A 56 -34.87 -1.68 -40.39
CA GLN A 56 -34.91 -0.98 -39.10
C GLN A 56 -34.84 -1.94 -37.92
N GLN A 57 -35.55 -3.07 -37.97
CA GLN A 57 -35.49 -4.12 -36.95
C GLN A 57 -34.08 -4.73 -36.86
N GLU A 58 -33.41 -4.96 -38.00
CA GLU A 58 -32.05 -5.46 -38.01
C GLU A 58 -31.05 -4.44 -37.42
N ILE A 59 -31.18 -3.16 -37.79
CA ILE A 59 -30.38 -2.08 -37.20
C ILE A 59 -30.60 -1.97 -35.69
N GLN A 60 -31.86 -2.07 -35.23
CA GLN A 60 -32.18 -2.04 -33.81
C GLN A 60 -31.58 -3.25 -33.09
N ALA A 61 -31.75 -4.47 -33.61
CA ALA A 61 -31.18 -5.68 -33.04
C ALA A 61 -29.64 -5.64 -32.96
N LEU A 62 -28.97 -5.06 -33.98
CA LEU A 62 -27.52 -4.88 -33.97
C LEU A 62 -27.07 -3.84 -32.94
N ARG A 63 -27.83 -2.76 -32.75
CA ARG A 63 -27.57 -1.75 -31.70
C ARG A 63 -27.76 -2.34 -30.30
N GLU A 64 -28.85 -3.09 -30.09
CA GLU A 64 -29.11 -3.78 -28.82
C GLU A 64 -28.03 -4.80 -28.48
N LYS A 65 -27.58 -5.62 -29.43
CA LYS A 65 -26.45 -6.55 -29.23
C LYS A 65 -25.13 -5.84 -28.92
N ARG A 66 -24.90 -4.64 -29.45
CA ARG A 66 -23.71 -3.82 -29.12
C ARG A 66 -23.82 -3.26 -27.71
N GLU A 67 -24.98 -2.75 -27.33
CA GLU A 67 -25.27 -2.24 -25.99
C GLU A 67 -25.20 -3.36 -24.94
N GLN A 68 -25.74 -4.55 -25.22
CA GLN A 68 -25.63 -5.71 -24.33
C GLN A 68 -24.17 -6.09 -24.08
N ARG A 69 -23.36 -6.26 -25.14
CA ARG A 69 -21.92 -6.53 -24.99
C ARG A 69 -21.16 -5.42 -24.27
N LYS A 70 -21.65 -4.18 -24.33
CA LYS A 70 -21.05 -3.06 -23.60
C LYS A 70 -21.41 -3.17 -22.10
N ARG A 71 -22.67 -3.42 -21.78
CA ARG A 71 -23.16 -3.62 -20.41
C ARG A 71 -22.52 -4.84 -19.74
N GLU A 72 -22.37 -5.95 -20.46
CA GLU A 72 -21.69 -7.15 -19.94
C GLU A 72 -20.24 -6.86 -19.57
N ARG A 73 -19.49 -6.17 -20.46
CA ARG A 73 -18.12 -5.74 -20.17
C ARG A 73 -18.04 -4.77 -18.98
N GLU A 74 -18.95 -3.80 -18.92
CA GLU A 74 -19.01 -2.87 -17.79
C GLU A 74 -19.36 -3.57 -16.45
N GLU A 75 -20.20 -4.61 -16.48
CA GLU A 75 -20.56 -5.39 -15.30
C GLU A 75 -19.42 -6.33 -14.87
N GLU A 76 -18.73 -6.98 -15.81
CA GLU A 76 -17.53 -7.78 -15.54
C GLU A 76 -16.39 -6.91 -14.97
N ASP A 77 -16.14 -5.74 -15.58
CA ASP A 77 -15.15 -4.78 -15.09
C ASP A 77 -15.51 -4.26 -13.70
N ARG A 78 -16.80 -4.01 -13.43
CA ARG A 78 -17.28 -3.60 -12.10
C ARG A 78 -17.07 -4.70 -11.06
N ARG A 79 -17.43 -5.95 -11.37
CA ARG A 79 -17.22 -7.10 -10.48
C ARG A 79 -15.73 -7.30 -10.18
N LEU A 80 -14.87 -7.19 -11.19
CA LEU A 80 -13.43 -7.30 -11.02
C LEU A 80 -12.85 -6.15 -10.19
N ALA A 81 -13.34 -4.93 -10.39
CA ALA A 81 -12.95 -3.77 -9.59
C ALA A 81 -13.38 -3.92 -8.12
N GLU A 82 -14.60 -4.41 -7.85
CA GLU A 82 -15.07 -4.69 -6.50
C GLU A 82 -14.23 -5.77 -5.80
N MET A 83 -13.87 -6.84 -6.51
CA MET A 83 -12.95 -7.86 -5.98
C MET A 83 -11.57 -7.29 -5.63
N ARG A 84 -11.01 -6.42 -6.47
CA ARG A 84 -9.74 -5.73 -6.20
C ARG A 84 -9.83 -4.80 -4.99
N VAL A 85 -10.92 -4.06 -4.84
CA VAL A 85 -11.15 -3.19 -3.68
C VAL A 85 -11.26 -4.02 -2.39
N GLN A 86 -11.97 -5.15 -2.42
CA GLN A 86 -12.03 -6.06 -1.27
C GLN A 86 -10.67 -6.68 -0.92
N GLU A 87 -9.91 -7.10 -1.93
CA GLU A 87 -8.57 -7.66 -1.71
C GLU A 87 -7.58 -6.61 -1.16
N GLU A 88 -7.60 -5.38 -1.70
CA GLU A 88 -6.78 -4.28 -1.21
C GLU A 88 -7.19 -3.86 0.22
N ALA A 89 -8.49 -3.86 0.52
CA ALA A 89 -8.99 -3.61 1.87
C ALA A 89 -8.54 -4.71 2.86
N ARG A 90 -8.58 -5.99 2.46
CA ARG A 90 -8.09 -7.11 3.28
C ARG A 90 -6.59 -6.99 3.53
N ARG A 91 -5.81 -6.64 2.50
CA ARG A 91 -4.37 -6.43 2.62
C ARG A 91 -4.04 -5.25 3.54
N LYS A 92 -4.75 -4.13 3.41
CA LYS A 92 -4.59 -2.97 4.31
C LYS A 92 -4.93 -3.32 5.75
N ALA A 93 -6.00 -4.08 5.99
CA ALA A 93 -6.37 -4.54 7.33
C ALA A 93 -5.30 -5.47 7.93
N GLU A 94 -4.76 -6.41 7.15
CA GLU A 94 -3.68 -7.31 7.59
C GLU A 94 -2.38 -6.54 7.89
N GLU A 95 -2.00 -5.57 7.04
CA GLU A 95 -0.84 -4.71 7.28
C GLU A 95 -1.01 -3.82 8.52
N GLU A 96 -2.23 -3.31 8.77
CA GLU A 96 -2.53 -2.53 9.97
C GLU A 96 -2.52 -3.39 11.24
N GLU A 97 -3.08 -4.61 11.20
CA GLU A 97 -3.03 -5.57 12.31
C GLU A 97 -1.58 -5.96 12.62
N LYS A 98 -0.77 -6.24 11.60
CA LYS A 98 0.66 -6.54 11.76
C LYS A 98 1.43 -5.35 12.34
N ARG A 99 1.10 -4.13 11.93
CA ARG A 99 1.69 -2.90 12.48
C ARG A 99 1.28 -2.70 13.95
N LYS A 100 0.03 -2.97 14.31
CA LYS A 100 -0.46 -2.92 15.70
C LYS A 100 0.23 -3.96 16.58
N LYS A 101 0.33 -5.22 16.12
CA LYS A 101 1.07 -6.29 16.82
C LYS A 101 2.54 -5.92 17.04
N LYS A 102 3.22 -5.39 16.00
CA LYS A 102 4.62 -4.95 16.12
C LYS A 102 4.78 -3.79 17.10
N ALA A 103 3.86 -2.83 17.10
CA ALA A 103 3.89 -1.70 18.04
C ALA A 103 3.61 -2.15 19.48
N GLU A 104 2.71 -3.12 19.69
CA GLU A 104 2.44 -3.71 21.00
C GLU A 104 3.63 -4.52 21.52
N GLU A 105 4.23 -5.37 20.68
CA GLU A 105 5.44 -6.13 21.01
C GLU A 105 6.62 -5.18 21.34
N GLU A 106 6.81 -4.12 20.57
CA GLU A 106 7.83 -3.10 20.85
C GLU A 106 7.57 -2.37 22.18
N LYS A 107 6.30 -2.06 22.48
CA LYS A 107 5.91 -1.47 23.76
C LYS A 107 6.17 -2.42 24.93
N GLN A 108 5.79 -3.69 24.81
CA GLN A 108 6.06 -4.71 25.83
C GLN A 108 7.57 -4.89 26.06
N ARG A 109 8.37 -4.95 24.99
CA ARG A 109 9.84 -5.04 25.08
C ARG A 109 10.47 -3.79 25.70
N LYS A 110 9.91 -2.60 25.44
CA LYS A 110 10.33 -1.35 26.09
C LYS A 110 9.99 -1.36 27.58
N GLU A 111 8.77 -1.77 27.94
CA GLU A 111 8.33 -1.88 29.33
C GLU A 111 9.17 -2.91 30.11
N GLU A 112 9.50 -4.05 29.50
CA GLU A 112 10.39 -5.06 30.10
C GLU A 112 11.80 -4.51 30.32
N ARG A 113 12.36 -3.80 29.33
CA ARG A 113 13.68 -3.15 29.47
C ARG A 113 13.67 -2.10 30.58
N ASP A 114 12.63 -1.28 30.64
CA ASP A 114 12.50 -0.23 31.65
C ASP A 114 12.28 -0.84 33.05
N ARG A 115 11.54 -1.95 33.16
CA ARG A 115 11.42 -2.74 34.40
C ARG A 115 12.77 -3.29 34.85
N LYS A 116 13.51 -3.95 33.94
CA LYS A 116 14.83 -4.51 34.23
C LYS A 116 15.84 -3.43 34.65
N ARG A 117 15.77 -2.25 34.03
CA ARG A 117 16.59 -1.09 34.42
C ARG A 117 16.25 -0.62 35.84
N LYS A 118 14.96 -0.49 36.17
CA LYS A 118 14.52 -0.13 37.54
C LYS A 118 14.98 -1.16 38.57
N GLU A 119 14.87 -2.45 38.26
CA GLU A 119 15.37 -3.54 39.14
C GLU A 119 16.89 -3.45 39.35
N GLN A 120 17.65 -3.16 38.29
CA GLN A 120 19.10 -2.94 38.40
C GLN A 120 19.44 -1.70 39.25
N GLU A 121 18.72 -0.59 39.06
CA GLU A 121 18.91 0.64 39.84
C GLU A 121 18.61 0.41 41.33
N GLU A 122 17.53 -0.31 41.67
CA GLU A 122 17.21 -0.68 43.06
C GLU A 122 18.23 -1.68 43.64
N CYS A 123 18.75 -2.62 42.85
CA CYS A 123 19.83 -3.51 43.28
C CYS A 123 21.11 -2.72 43.61
N ILE A 124 21.52 -1.80 42.75
CA ILE A 124 22.69 -0.91 42.98
C ILE A 124 22.46 -0.04 44.22
N LYS A 125 21.25 0.50 44.40
CA LYS A 125 20.88 1.29 45.57
C LYS A 125 20.94 0.48 46.87
N ASN A 126 20.54 -0.79 46.83
CA ASN A 126 20.68 -1.70 47.97
C ASN A 126 22.15 -2.08 48.25
N MET A 127 23.00 -2.20 47.22
CA MET A 127 24.45 -2.39 47.38
C MET A 127 25.19 -1.14 47.85
N ARG A 128 24.60 0.06 47.70
CA ARG A 128 25.17 1.33 48.18
C ARG A 128 25.05 1.53 49.69
N LYS A 129 24.34 0.67 50.41
CA LYS A 129 24.37 0.67 51.87
C LYS A 129 25.77 0.26 52.34
N PRO A 130 26.35 0.93 53.35
CA PRO A 130 27.69 0.60 53.83
C PRO A 130 27.73 -0.87 54.29
N ASN A 131 28.66 -1.65 53.71
CA ASN A 131 28.80 -3.08 53.98
C ASN A 131 29.15 -3.40 55.45
N PHE A 132 29.70 -2.44 56.20
CA PHE A 132 30.01 -2.58 57.62
C PHE A 132 29.77 -1.25 58.36
N VAL A 133 29.28 -1.35 59.59
CA VAL A 133 29.19 -0.24 60.55
C VAL A 133 30.34 -0.41 61.53
N ILE A 134 31.37 0.44 61.44
CA ILE A 134 32.45 0.44 62.43
C ILE A 134 31.93 1.13 63.68
N THR A 135 31.45 0.36 64.65
CA THR A 135 31.21 0.85 66.00
C THR A 135 32.56 1.04 66.67
N LYS A 136 33.05 2.29 66.68
CA LYS A 136 34.13 2.65 67.59
C LYS A 136 33.57 2.57 69.00
N HIS A 137 33.82 1.48 69.71
CA HIS A 137 33.55 1.40 71.13
C HIS A 137 34.46 2.42 71.82
N SER A 138 33.85 3.46 72.39
CA SER A 138 34.51 4.54 73.11
C SER A 138 34.86 4.15 74.55
N ASP A 139 35.13 2.88 74.79
CA ASP A 139 35.42 2.38 76.13
C ASP A 139 36.94 2.31 76.28
N GLY A 140 37.53 3.48 76.52
CA GLY A 140 38.80 3.60 77.21
C GLY A 140 38.68 3.17 78.67
N GLU A 141 38.04 2.03 78.94
CA GLU A 141 38.10 1.40 80.24
C GLU A 141 39.48 0.78 80.40
N LYS A 142 40.07 0.98 81.57
CA LYS A 142 41.42 0.55 81.95
C LYS A 142 41.50 -0.98 81.98
N THR A 143 41.49 -1.64 80.83
CA THR A 143 41.92 -3.01 80.67
C THR A 143 43.43 -3.03 80.90
N GLY A 144 43.91 -3.78 81.90
CA GLY A 144 45.34 -3.88 82.23
C GLY A 144 46.20 -4.16 80.99
N GLU A 145 47.45 -3.71 81.00
CA GLU A 145 48.38 -3.77 79.85
C GLU A 145 48.42 -5.14 79.16
N GLU A 146 48.29 -6.22 79.93
CA GLU A 146 48.25 -7.60 79.41
C GLU A 146 47.03 -7.85 78.50
N LYS A 147 45.84 -7.36 78.86
CA LYS A 147 44.62 -7.52 78.05
C LYS A 147 44.69 -6.71 76.76
N LEU A 148 45.29 -5.51 76.80
CA LEU A 148 45.53 -4.70 75.61
C LEU A 148 46.54 -5.38 74.67
N ALA A 149 47.59 -5.99 75.23
CA ALA A 149 48.57 -6.75 74.44
C ALA A 149 47.96 -8.00 73.80
N GLU A 150 47.02 -8.68 74.48
CA GLU A 150 46.29 -9.82 73.92
C GLU A 150 45.33 -9.39 72.81
N GLN A 151 44.55 -8.33 73.03
CA GLN A 151 43.68 -7.73 72.00
C GLN A 151 44.46 -7.27 70.76
N ALA A 152 45.64 -6.66 70.93
CA ALA A 152 46.49 -6.28 69.81
C ALA A 152 46.97 -7.50 69.01
N LYS A 153 47.29 -8.61 69.67
CA LYS A 153 47.65 -9.88 69.00
C LYS A 153 46.45 -10.49 68.27
N GLU A 154 45.25 -10.44 68.84
CA GLU A 154 44.03 -10.90 68.18
C GLU A 154 43.70 -10.05 66.95
N LEU A 155 43.73 -8.73 67.07
CA LEU A 155 43.53 -7.81 65.93
C LEU A 155 44.58 -8.04 64.84
N HIS A 156 45.84 -8.29 65.20
CA HIS A 156 46.88 -8.60 64.23
C HIS A 156 46.61 -9.92 63.49
N LYS A 157 46.19 -10.98 64.20
CA LYS A 157 45.79 -12.26 63.59
C LYS A 157 44.61 -12.06 62.64
N GLU A 158 43.63 -11.26 63.06
CA GLU A 158 42.43 -10.98 62.27
C GLU A 158 42.76 -10.15 61.02
N ILE A 159 43.62 -9.14 61.12
CA ILE A 159 44.15 -8.40 59.97
C ILE A 159 44.83 -9.35 58.99
N TYR A 160 45.67 -10.27 59.49
CA TYR A 160 46.36 -11.23 58.63
C TYR A 160 45.38 -12.17 57.91
N ARG A 161 44.33 -12.64 58.61
CA ARG A 161 43.24 -13.42 58.00
C ARG A 161 42.53 -12.63 56.90
N LEU A 162 42.12 -11.40 57.18
CA LEU A 162 41.44 -10.53 56.22
C LEU A 162 42.32 -10.18 55.01
N MET A 163 43.63 -10.02 55.21
CA MET A 163 44.57 -9.79 54.10
C MET A 163 44.63 -10.99 53.16
N ASN A 164 44.66 -12.21 53.69
CA ASN A 164 44.65 -13.43 52.88
C ASN A 164 43.31 -13.60 52.14
N GLU A 165 42.19 -13.39 52.84
CA GLU A 165 40.85 -13.46 52.22
C GLU A 165 40.67 -12.40 51.12
N LYS A 166 41.19 -11.19 51.33
CA LYS A 166 41.21 -10.14 50.31
C LYS A 166 41.98 -10.59 49.07
N TYR A 167 43.19 -11.16 49.25
CA TYR A 167 44.00 -11.64 48.14
C TYR A 167 43.28 -12.72 47.31
N ASP A 168 42.68 -13.70 47.99
CA ASP A 168 41.91 -14.76 47.34
C ASP A 168 40.71 -14.22 46.55
N ILE A 169 40.01 -13.22 47.10
CA ILE A 169 38.88 -12.57 46.42
C ILE A 169 39.37 -11.73 45.23
N GLU A 170 40.49 -11.04 45.35
CA GLU A 170 41.09 -10.27 44.25
C GLU A 170 41.49 -11.17 43.08
N GLU A 171 42.11 -12.33 43.34
CA GLU A 171 42.44 -13.30 42.29
C GLU A 171 41.19 -13.90 41.64
N LYS A 172 40.17 -14.24 42.44
CA LYS A 172 38.85 -14.69 41.91
C LYS A 172 38.21 -13.61 41.04
N PHE A 173 38.27 -12.35 41.46
CA PHE A 173 37.73 -11.22 40.70
C PHE A 173 38.44 -11.04 39.36
N LYS A 174 39.79 -11.08 39.34
CA LYS A 174 40.56 -11.03 38.09
C LYS A 174 40.16 -12.17 37.15
N ARG A 175 40.07 -13.41 37.66
CA ARG A 175 39.66 -14.56 36.86
C ARG A 175 38.25 -14.38 36.26
N GLN A 176 37.30 -13.91 37.06
CA GLN A 176 35.94 -13.60 36.58
C GLN A 176 35.93 -12.50 35.51
N GLN A 177 36.79 -11.48 35.63
CA GLN A 177 36.94 -10.44 34.60
C GLN A 177 37.45 -11.03 33.28
N TYR A 178 38.46 -11.92 33.32
CA TYR A 178 38.94 -12.62 32.12
C TYR A 178 37.84 -13.46 31.47
N ASP A 179 37.14 -14.28 32.26
CA ASP A 179 36.04 -15.12 31.76
C ASP A 179 34.94 -14.26 31.10
N MET A 180 34.60 -13.10 31.71
CA MET A 180 33.64 -12.17 31.15
C MET A 180 34.08 -11.58 29.80
N ILE A 181 35.36 -11.23 29.67
CA ILE A 181 35.92 -10.70 28.41
C ILE A 181 35.90 -11.77 27.32
N GLU A 182 36.23 -13.02 27.64
CA GLU A 182 36.17 -14.13 26.68
C GLU A 182 34.74 -14.43 26.23
N LEU A 183 33.77 -14.46 27.14
CA LEU A 183 32.36 -14.64 26.81
C LEU A 183 31.85 -13.52 25.90
N ALA A 184 32.23 -12.27 26.17
CA ALA A 184 31.88 -11.13 25.33
C ALA A 184 32.50 -11.25 23.92
N GLU A 185 33.74 -11.69 23.81
CA GLU A 185 34.41 -11.90 22.52
C GLU A 185 33.77 -13.06 21.74
N ARG A 186 33.45 -14.18 22.41
CA ARG A 186 32.73 -15.30 21.81
C ARG A 186 31.35 -14.89 21.28
N ALA A 187 30.62 -14.06 22.04
CA ALA A 187 29.33 -13.51 21.59
C ALA A 187 29.48 -12.59 20.37
N ARG A 188 30.53 -11.75 20.32
CA ARG A 188 30.86 -10.92 19.14
C ARG A 188 31.16 -11.78 17.91
N GLN A 189 31.95 -12.84 18.05
CA GLN A 189 32.27 -13.76 16.95
C GLN A 189 31.03 -14.47 16.41
N MET A 190 30.15 -14.96 17.28
CA MET A 190 28.87 -15.57 16.87
C MET A 190 27.96 -14.59 16.12
N SER A 191 28.00 -13.31 16.48
CA SER A 191 27.21 -12.26 15.83
C SER A 191 27.77 -11.89 14.45
N LYS A 192 29.11 -11.88 14.29
CA LYS A 192 29.79 -11.70 13.00
C LYS A 192 29.44 -12.79 11.97
N GLY A 193 29.21 -14.03 12.42
CA GLY A 193 28.82 -15.15 11.55
C GLY A 193 27.40 -15.07 10.97
N LYS A 194 26.49 -14.35 11.64
CA LYS A 194 25.09 -14.21 11.19
C LYS A 194 24.90 -13.10 10.14
N GLY A 195 25.82 -12.14 10.04
CA GLY A 195 25.73 -11.01 9.10
C GLY A 195 26.46 -11.19 7.76
N ARG A 196 27.26 -12.26 7.58
CA ARG A 196 28.14 -12.41 6.39
C ARG A 196 27.59 -13.28 5.27
N LYS A 197 26.45 -13.95 5.46
CA LYS A 197 25.86 -14.84 4.44
C LYS A 197 24.61 -14.18 3.82
N GLY A 198 24.79 -13.00 3.23
CA GLY A 198 23.68 -12.27 2.60
C GLY A 198 23.99 -10.88 2.06
N LEU A 199 25.25 -10.54 1.82
CA LEU A 199 25.61 -9.23 1.24
C LEU A 199 25.41 -9.25 -0.28
N SER A 200 24.15 -9.27 -0.72
CA SER A 200 23.78 -8.47 -1.88
C SER A 200 23.88 -7.00 -1.47
N SER A 201 24.33 -6.16 -2.38
CA SER A 201 24.57 -4.71 -2.27
C SER A 201 23.40 -3.86 -1.76
N ALA A 202 22.94 -4.07 -0.53
CA ALA A 202 21.85 -3.33 0.07
C ALA A 202 22.38 -2.51 1.24
N GLN A 203 22.48 -1.21 0.98
CA GLN A 203 22.51 -0.11 1.95
C GLN A 203 23.34 -0.38 3.21
N VAL A 204 24.56 0.15 3.21
CA VAL A 204 25.31 0.40 4.45
C VAL A 204 24.41 1.27 5.31
N ASP A 205 23.77 0.67 6.30
CA ASP A 205 23.06 1.39 7.34
C ASP A 205 24.07 2.34 7.99
N GLU A 206 23.85 3.65 7.86
CA GLU A 206 24.70 4.71 8.40
C GLU A 206 24.80 4.70 9.93
N SER A 207 24.11 3.76 10.57
CA SER A 207 24.24 3.39 11.99
C SER A 207 25.57 2.71 12.34
N PHE A 208 26.37 2.25 11.36
CA PHE A 208 27.65 1.60 11.63
C PHE A 208 28.74 2.61 12.02
N ASP A 209 28.93 2.80 13.33
CA ASP A 209 29.97 3.68 13.85
C ASP A 209 31.35 3.01 13.86
N ARG A 210 32.12 3.21 12.78
CA ARG A 210 33.52 2.73 12.64
C ARG A 210 34.45 3.17 13.77
N LEU A 211 34.11 4.23 14.51
CA LEU A 211 34.92 4.72 15.63
C LEU A 211 34.69 3.88 16.89
N ALA A 212 33.44 3.46 17.13
CA ALA A 212 33.07 2.58 18.24
C ALA A 212 33.65 1.16 18.08
N ASP A 213 33.86 0.70 16.84
CA ASP A 213 34.49 -0.60 16.55
C ASP A 213 35.99 -0.64 16.90
N LYS A 214 36.65 0.53 16.93
CA LYS A 214 38.07 0.66 17.28
C LYS A 214 38.29 1.03 18.75
N PHE A 215 37.35 1.76 19.35
CA PHE A 215 37.47 2.27 20.71
C PHE A 215 36.18 1.99 21.49
N ALA A 216 36.21 0.96 22.32
CA ALA A 216 35.06 0.49 23.11
C ALA A 216 34.53 1.50 24.14
N GLY A 217 35.23 2.62 24.38
CA GLY A 217 34.81 3.72 25.27
C GLY A 217 34.49 5.02 24.54
N ALA A 218 34.49 5.04 23.20
CA ALA A 218 34.16 6.24 22.45
C ALA A 218 32.65 6.55 22.57
N PRO A 219 32.27 7.80 22.90
CA PRO A 219 30.86 8.19 22.95
C PRO A 219 30.22 8.07 21.57
N PRO A 220 28.92 7.76 21.50
CA PRO A 220 28.22 7.57 20.23
C PRO A 220 28.21 8.86 19.42
N LYS A 221 28.28 8.74 18.08
CA LYS A 221 28.15 9.88 17.17
C LYS A 221 26.83 10.63 17.39
N ILE A 222 26.94 11.91 17.72
CA ILE A 222 25.81 12.84 17.80
C ILE A 222 25.49 13.31 16.38
N GLN A 223 24.30 13.00 15.89
CA GLN A 223 23.79 13.50 14.62
C GLN A 223 23.37 14.97 14.80
N LEU A 224 24.17 15.91 14.29
CA LEU A 224 23.88 17.35 14.38
C LEU A 224 22.77 17.82 13.43
N CYS A 225 22.44 17.01 12.42
CA CYS A 225 21.42 17.32 11.42
C CYS A 225 20.56 16.07 11.21
N SER A 226 19.28 16.25 10.93
CA SER A 226 18.37 15.16 10.57
C SER A 226 18.78 14.53 9.23
N LYS A 227 18.59 13.22 9.07
CA LYS A 227 18.76 12.52 7.78
C LYS A 227 17.91 13.14 6.65
N TYR A 228 16.83 13.83 7.02
CA TYR A 228 15.90 14.49 6.11
C TYR A 228 16.17 15.98 5.89
N GLU A 229 17.13 16.59 6.61
CA GLU A 229 17.51 18.00 6.41
C GLU A 229 18.43 18.18 5.19
N ARG A 230 19.10 17.11 4.76
CA ARG A 230 19.96 17.14 3.56
C ARG A 230 19.12 16.89 2.32
N HIS A 231 18.31 17.86 1.91
CA HIS A 231 17.79 17.87 0.55
C HIS A 231 18.86 18.47 -0.36
N THR A 232 19.37 17.68 -1.31
CA THR A 232 20.26 18.20 -2.34
C THR A 232 19.45 19.16 -3.20
N ASP A 233 19.80 20.44 -3.15
CA ASP A 233 19.11 21.46 -3.93
C ASP A 233 19.36 21.23 -5.44
N HIS A 234 18.31 20.81 -6.15
CA HIS A 234 18.35 20.54 -7.59
C HIS A 234 18.12 21.80 -8.44
N ARG A 235 17.90 22.97 -7.83
CA ARG A 235 17.76 24.24 -8.55
C ARG A 235 19.06 24.62 -9.25
N SER A 236 18.94 25.21 -10.44
CA SER A 236 20.09 25.74 -11.15
C SER A 236 20.72 26.90 -10.38
N TYR A 237 21.96 27.27 -10.71
CA TYR A 237 22.64 28.40 -10.04
C TYR A 237 21.82 29.70 -10.11
N GLY A 238 21.21 30.00 -11.26
CA GLY A 238 20.34 31.18 -11.42
C GLY A 238 19.11 31.14 -10.52
N GLN A 239 18.43 30.00 -10.45
CA GLN A 239 17.26 29.82 -9.58
C GLN A 239 17.58 29.91 -8.09
N ARG A 240 18.80 29.52 -7.68
CA ARG A 240 19.25 29.70 -6.28
C ARG A 240 19.60 31.16 -5.97
N LEU A 241 20.09 31.90 -6.95
CA LEU A 241 20.44 33.31 -6.81
C LEU A 241 19.18 34.16 -6.66
N GLU A 242 18.17 33.95 -7.51
CA GLU A 242 16.86 34.63 -7.44
C GLU A 242 16.21 34.43 -6.06
N LEU A 243 16.18 33.19 -5.57
CA LEU A 243 15.58 32.86 -4.27
C LEU A 243 16.34 33.49 -3.10
N PHE A 244 17.66 33.65 -3.22
CA PHE A 244 18.47 34.32 -2.22
C PHE A 244 18.20 35.82 -2.22
N GLU A 245 18.09 36.44 -3.39
CA GLU A 245 17.73 37.86 -3.52
C GLU A 245 16.32 38.14 -2.97
N GLU A 246 15.34 37.28 -3.27
CA GLU A 246 13.98 37.35 -2.72
C GLU A 246 13.92 37.18 -1.20
N LEU A 247 14.75 36.32 -0.61
CA LEU A 247 14.81 36.11 0.84
C LEU A 247 15.49 37.25 1.60
N THR A 248 16.24 38.11 0.91
CA THR A 248 16.97 39.23 1.50
C THR A 248 16.24 40.58 1.43
N GLN A 249 15.03 40.61 0.85
CA GLN A 249 14.09 41.74 0.89
C GLN A 249 13.11 41.60 2.06
#